data_AF-A0A536NXY3-F1
#
_entry.id   AF-A0A536NXY3-F1
#
_cell.length_a   1.000
_cell.length_b   1.000
_cell.length_c   1.000
_cell.angle_alpha   90.00
_cell.angle_beta   90.00
_cell.angle_gamma   90.00
#
_symmetry.space_group_name_H-M   'P 1'
#
loop_
_entity.id
_entity.type
_entity.pdbx_description
1 polymer ?
#
loop_
_entity_poly.entity_id
_entity_poly.type
_entity_poly.pdbx_seq_one_letter_code
_entity_poly.pdbx_strand_id
1 'polypeptide(L)'
;MDSETKLPRVAAADAITVEMEYILNPVTKETIHPRVVLPEGLVVKEAALVGTKQFTVSDEHVRYDHSGRYGAFGFFQYFGP
;
A
#
# COMPACT_ATOMS: atom_id res chain seq x y z
N MET A 1 1.76 10.10 5.53
CA MET A 1 2.93 9.32 5.09
C MET A 1 3.80 9.06 6.29
N ASP A 2 4.40 7.89 6.35
CA ASP A 2 5.45 7.58 7.32
C ASP A 2 6.72 8.39 7.03
N SER A 3 7.36 8.94 8.06
CA SER A 3 8.47 9.89 7.89
C SER A 3 9.76 9.22 7.40
N GLU A 4 9.99 7.97 7.79
CA GLU A 4 11.19 7.20 7.49
C GLU A 4 11.05 6.44 6.17
N THR A 5 9.98 5.66 6.05
CA THR A 5 9.77 4.78 4.90
C THR A 5 9.14 5.50 3.71
N LYS A 6 8.59 6.70 3.91
CA LYS A 6 7.75 7.41 2.92
C LYS A 6 6.54 6.61 2.44
N LEU A 7 6.18 5.52 3.12
CA LEU A 7 5.02 4.71 2.77
C LEU A 7 3.71 5.36 3.28
N PRO A 8 2.57 5.08 2.63
CA PRO A 8 1.29 5.56 3.10
C PRO A 8 0.91 4.87 4.42
N ARG A 9 0.31 5.68 5.29
CA ARG A 9 -0.48 5.23 6.44
C ARG A 9 -1.85 5.84 6.27
N VAL A 10 -2.90 5.02 6.34
CA VAL A 10 -4.28 5.46 6.13
C VAL A 10 -5.09 5.07 7.35
N ALA A 11 -5.77 6.05 7.92
CA ALA A 11 -6.81 5.85 8.92
C ALA A 11 -8.06 6.58 8.44
N ALA A 12 -9.22 5.92 8.51
CA ALA A 12 -10.49 6.52 8.14
C ALA A 12 -11.52 6.27 9.24
N ALA A 13 -11.86 7.34 9.97
CA ALA A 13 -12.93 7.38 10.99
C ALA A 13 -12.97 6.15 11.91
N ASP A 14 -11.81 5.69 12.38
CA ASP A 14 -11.58 4.48 13.19
C ASP A 14 -12.04 3.15 12.57
N ALA A 15 -12.79 3.16 11.48
CA ALA A 15 -13.31 1.98 10.82
C ALA A 15 -12.26 1.25 9.98
N ILE A 16 -11.25 1.97 9.47
CA ILE A 16 -10.20 1.41 8.62
C ILE A 16 -8.83 1.82 9.14
N THR A 17 -7.94 0.84 9.31
CA THR A 17 -6.52 1.05 9.58
C THR A 17 -5.71 0.32 8.52
N VAL A 18 -4.83 1.05 7.83
CA VAL A 18 -3.86 0.49 6.87
C VAL A 18 -2.46 1.00 7.15
N GLU A 19 -1.55 0.07 7.42
CA GLU A 19 -0.11 0.29 7.48
C GLU A 19 0.58 -0.55 6.41
N MET A 20 1.49 0.08 5.66
CA MET A 20 2.26 -0.57 4.61
C MET A 20 3.72 -0.78 5.04
N GLU A 21 4.34 -1.81 4.47
CA GLU A 21 5.77 -2.08 4.60
C GLU A 21 6.40 -2.44 3.25
N TYR A 22 7.70 -2.18 3.12
CA TYR A 22 8.44 -2.66 1.96
C TYR A 22 8.51 -4.19 1.99
N ILE A 23 8.34 -4.80 0.82
CA ILE A 23 8.56 -6.23 0.69
C ILE A 23 10.07 -6.44 0.74
N LEU A 24 10.52 -7.32 1.63
CA LEU A 24 11.94 -7.64 1.80
C LEU A 24 12.27 -9.00 1.18
N ASN A 25 13.48 -9.14 0.68
CA ASN A 25 14.02 -10.43 0.31
C ASN A 25 14.08 -11.31 1.58
N PRO A 26 13.46 -12.50 1.59
CA PRO A 26 13.40 -13.32 2.79
C PRO A 26 14.79 -13.77 3.28
N VAL A 27 15.77 -13.83 2.38
CA VAL A 27 17.16 -14.24 2.65
C VAL A 27 18.02 -13.03 3.00
N THR A 28 18.10 -12.02 2.13
CA THR A 28 19.04 -10.88 2.33
C THR A 28 18.48 -9.76 3.20
N LYS A 29 17.17 -9.72 3.43
CA LYS A 29 16.43 -8.64 4.11
C LYS A 29 16.47 -7.28 3.42
N GLU A 30 17.06 -7.20 2.24
CA GLU A 30 17.04 -5.99 1.42
C GLU A 30 15.65 -5.77 0.81
N THR A 31 15.27 -4.51 0.61
CA THR A 31 14.04 -4.14 -0.09
C THR A 31 14.05 -4.70 -1.51
N ILE A 32 12.98 -5.42 -1.88
CA ILE A 32 12.78 -5.85 -3.25
C ILE A 32 11.84 -4.88 -3.98
N HIS A 33 12.01 -4.80 -5.29
CA HIS A 33 11.17 -4.02 -6.17
C HIS A 33 10.43 -4.99 -7.11
N PRO A 34 9.22 -5.45 -6.73
CA PRO A 34 8.45 -6.38 -7.55
C PRO A 34 8.16 -5.77 -8.93
N ARG A 35 8.00 -6.64 -9.93
CA ARG A 35 7.55 -6.23 -11.27
C ARG A 35 6.04 -6.36 -11.38
N VAL A 36 5.39 -5.38 -11.97
CA VAL A 36 3.96 -5.41 -12.34
C VAL A 36 3.83 -5.22 -13.84
N VAL A 37 2.92 -5.98 -14.46
CA VAL A 37 2.50 -5.75 -15.84
C VAL A 37 1.24 -4.89 -15.79
N LEU A 38 1.27 -3.72 -16.42
CA LEU A 38 0.15 -2.80 -16.46
C LEU A 38 -0.69 -3.02 -17.73
N PRO A 39 -2.02 -2.78 -17.69
CA PRO A 39 -2.86 -2.80 -18.86
C PRO A 39 -2.46 -1.69 -19.86
N GLU A 40 -2.73 -1.92 -21.14
CA GLU A 40 -2.47 -0.93 -22.20
C GLU A 40 -3.22 0.39 -21.92
N GLY A 41 -2.55 1.51 -22.20
CA GLY A 41 -3.11 2.85 -22.01
C GLY A 41 -3.02 3.42 -20.59
N LEU A 42 -2.59 2.63 -19.59
CA LEU A 42 -2.36 3.14 -18.24
C LEU A 42 -0.99 3.82 -18.14
N VAL A 43 -0.99 5.09 -17.73
CA VAL A 43 0.24 5.87 -17.48
C VAL A 43 0.44 6.03 -15.97
N VAL A 44 1.57 5.53 -15.47
CA VAL A 44 1.97 5.66 -14.06
C VAL A 44 3.35 6.32 -14.03
N LYS A 45 3.45 7.49 -13.38
CA LYS A 45 4.74 8.18 -13.19
C LYS A 45 5.55 7.52 -12.08
N GLU A 46 4.90 7.18 -10.97
CA GLU A 46 5.53 6.58 -9.80
C GLU A 46 4.51 5.75 -9.01
N ALA A 47 4.91 4.54 -8.61
CA ALA A 47 4.13 3.68 -7.75
C ALA A 47 5.05 2.83 -6.86
N ALA A 48 4.56 2.52 -5.67
CA ALA A 48 5.20 1.61 -4.73
C ALA A 48 4.40 0.30 -4.67
N LEU A 49 5.10 -0.82 -4.85
CA LEU A 49 4.54 -2.15 -4.60
C LEU A 49 5.03 -2.61 -3.23
N VAL A 50 4.08 -2.89 -2.34
CA VAL A 50 4.30 -3.01 -0.89
C VAL A 50 3.51 -4.17 -0.31
N GLY A 51 3.79 -4.52 0.95
CA GLY A 51 2.95 -5.40 1.75
C GLY A 51 2.07 -4.59 2.70
N THR A 52 0.87 -5.10 3.01
CA THR A 52 0.09 -4.60 4.15
C THR A 52 0.65 -5.20 5.43
N LYS A 53 1.28 -4.37 6.27
CA LYS A 53 1.66 -4.78 7.63
C LYS A 53 0.42 -4.93 8.49
N GLN A 54 -0.49 -3.97 8.38
CA GLN A 54 -1.81 -4.00 8.99
C GLN A 54 -2.84 -3.55 7.96
N PHE A 55 -3.92 -4.30 7.82
CA PHE A 55 -5.11 -3.85 7.09
C PHE A 55 -6.34 -4.42 7.76
N THR A 56 -6.96 -3.60 8.60
CA THR A 56 -8.19 -3.96 9.31
C THR A 56 -9.34 -3.06 8.89
N VAL A 57 -10.50 -3.68 8.67
CA VAL A 57 -11.79 -3.00 8.54
C VAL A 57 -12.65 -3.46 9.70
N SER A 58 -13.17 -2.53 10.49
CA SER A 58 -14.03 -2.82 11.63
C SER A 58 -15.06 -1.73 11.81
N ASP A 59 -16.32 -2.03 11.56
CA ASP A 59 -17.46 -1.19 11.92
C ASP A 59 -18.50 -2.02 12.70
N GLU A 60 -19.72 -1.49 12.84
CA GLU A 60 -20.81 -2.15 13.57
C GLU A 60 -21.31 -3.44 12.91
N HIS A 61 -21.06 -3.63 11.61
CA HIS A 61 -21.63 -4.71 10.80
C HIS A 61 -20.57 -5.64 10.20
N VAL A 62 -19.36 -5.14 9.95
CA VAL A 62 -18.27 -5.89 9.32
C VAL A 62 -16.99 -5.83 10.12
N ARG A 63 -16.30 -6.97 10.19
CA ARG A 63 -14.97 -7.08 10.78
C ARG A 63 -14.09 -8.00 9.94
N TYR A 64 -13.06 -7.43 9.35
CA TYR A 64 -12.11 -8.12 8.47
C TYR A 64 -10.68 -7.75 8.81
N ASP A 65 -9.80 -8.74 8.74
CA ASP A 65 -8.36 -8.56 8.77
C ASP A 65 -7.76 -9.13 7.47
N HIS A 66 -7.20 -8.22 6.68
CA HIS A 66 -6.52 -8.48 5.41
C HIS A 66 -5.03 -8.10 5.48
N SER A 67 -4.44 -8.16 6.67
CA SER A 67 -3.00 -7.96 6.89
C SER A 67 -2.15 -9.05 6.22
N GLY A 68 -0.88 -8.73 5.93
CA GLY A 68 0.08 -9.63 5.29
C GLY A 68 -0.18 -9.88 3.79
N ARG A 69 -0.92 -8.98 3.13
CA ARG A 69 -1.31 -9.11 1.71
C ARG A 69 -0.54 -8.12 0.85
N TYR A 70 -0.59 -8.37 -0.45
CA TYR A 70 -0.03 -7.45 -1.44
C TYR A 70 -0.82 -6.13 -1.47
N GLY A 71 -0.10 -5.02 -1.41
CA GLY A 71 -0.62 -3.68 -1.63
C GLY A 71 0.08 -3.03 -2.84
N ALA A 72 -0.69 -2.36 -3.68
CA ALA A 72 -0.16 -1.47 -4.70
C ALA A 72 -0.62 -0.04 -4.39
N PHE A 73 0.32 0.89 -4.33
CA PHE A 73 0.01 2.28 -4.06
C PHE A 73 0.62 3.17 -5.15
N GLY A 74 -0.24 3.94 -5.83
CA GLY A 74 0.17 4.93 -6.81
C GLY A 74 0.19 6.33 -6.20
N PHE A 75 1.27 7.07 -6.39
CA PHE A 75 1.30 8.49 -6.09
C PHE A 75 0.68 9.23 -7.27
N PHE A 76 -0.60 9.57 -7.17
CA PHE A 76 -1.24 10.40 -8.19
C PHE A 76 -1.39 11.83 -7.66
N GLN A 77 -0.83 12.78 -8.41
CA GLN A 77 -1.22 14.18 -8.29
C GLN A 77 -2.17 14.46 -9.44
N TYR A 78 -3.42 14.73 -9.10
CA TYR A 78 -4.41 15.17 -10.08
C TYR A 78 -4.17 16.65 -10.37
N PHE A 79 -3.74 16.97 -11.59
CA PHE A 79 -3.72 18.32 -12.12
C PHE A 79 -4.93 18.45 -13.08
N GLY A 80 -6.09 18.79 -12.51
CA GLY A 80 -7.22 19.28 -13.30
C GLY A 80 -7.12 20.79 -13.52
N PRO A 81 -7.94 21.38 -14.40
CA PRO A 81 -8.10 22.85 -14.46
C PRO A 81 -8.55 23.43 -13.11
#